data_AF-A0A963SDH1-F1
#
_entry.id   AF-A0A963SDH1-F1
#
_cell.length_a   1.000
_cell.length_b   1.000
_cell.length_c   1.000
_cell.angle_alpha   90.00
_cell.angle_beta   90.00
_cell.angle_gamma   90.00
#
_symmetry.space_group_name_H-M   'P 1'
#
loop_
_entity.id
_entity.type
_entity.pdbx_description
1 polymer ?
#
loop_
_entity_poly.entity_id
_entity_poly.type
_entity_poly.pdbx_seq_one_letter_code
_entity_poly.pdbx_strand_id
1 'polypeptide(L)'
;VLAYFLFRGLMKRQDATPFLMSLGIFLLGMAGLGVSMWPHVVPPGITIWDAAAPERSQVFMLVGVALTLPLIIGYTAWAYWVFRGKVGSDGYH
;
A
#
# COMPACT_ATOMS: atom_id res chain seq x y z
N VAL A 1 7.37 2.76 -16.53
CA VAL A 1 8.55 3.16 -15.70
C VAL A 1 8.80 2.19 -14.55
N LEU A 2 7.87 1.99 -13.62
CA LEU A 2 8.08 1.08 -12.47
C LEU A 2 8.37 -0.37 -12.87
N ALA A 3 7.61 -0.93 -13.82
CA ALA A 3 7.85 -2.29 -14.33
C ALA A 3 9.25 -2.46 -14.94
N TYR A 4 9.77 -1.43 -15.59
CA TYR A 4 11.13 -1.44 -16.13
C TYR A 4 12.18 -1.46 -15.01
N PHE A 5 12.03 -0.61 -13.98
CA PHE A 5 12.94 -0.60 -12.83
C PHE A 5 12.85 -1.87 -11.98
N LEU A 6 11.66 -2.47 -11.86
CA LEU A 6 11.46 -3.78 -11.25
C LEU A 6 12.29 -4.84 -11.98
N PHE A 7 12.10 -4.97 -13.29
CA PHE A 7 12.80 -5.96 -14.11
C PHE A 7 14.32 -5.76 -14.10
N ARG A 8 14.77 -4.51 -14.22
CA ARG A 8 16.20 -4.16 -14.11
C ARG A 8 16.77 -4.44 -12.72
N GLY A 9 16.01 -4.19 -11.65
CA GLY A 9 16.41 -4.46 -10.28
C GLY A 9 16.58 -5.95 -10.01
N LEU A 10 15.68 -6.77 -10.55
CA LEU A 10 15.77 -8.24 -10.51
C LEU A 10 17.01 -8.75 -11.25
N MET A 11 17.25 -8.27 -12.47
CA MET A 11 18.45 -8.62 -13.26
C MET A 11 19.76 -8.26 -12.53
N LYS A 12 19.76 -7.13 -11.81
CA LYS A 12 20.91 -6.65 -11.03
C LYS A 12 21.00 -7.26 -9.63
N ARG A 13 20.13 -8.21 -9.27
CA ARG A 13 20.04 -8.84 -7.94
C ARG A 13 20.03 -7.81 -6.80
N GLN A 14 19.30 -6.71 -7.01
CA GLN A 14 19.10 -5.69 -5.99
C GLN A 14 18.04 -6.16 -4.99
N ASP A 15 18.27 -5.94 -3.70
CA ASP A 15 17.37 -6.44 -2.66
C ASP A 15 16.13 -5.54 -2.49
N ALA A 16 16.30 -4.21 -2.38
CA ALA A 16 15.21 -3.30 -2.03
C ALA A 16 14.41 -2.77 -3.25
N THR A 17 15.08 -2.55 -4.38
CA THR A 17 14.44 -1.94 -5.57
C THR A 17 13.25 -2.75 -6.07
N PRO A 18 13.33 -4.08 -6.26
CA PRO A 18 12.19 -4.85 -6.74
C PRO A 18 10.97 -4.75 -5.81
N PHE A 19 11.19 -4.77 -4.50
CA PHE A 19 10.12 -4.63 -3.51
C PHE A 19 9.38 -3.30 -3.65
N LEU A 20 10.11 -2.18 -3.66
CA LEU A 20 9.52 -0.85 -3.79
C LEU A 20 8.81 -0.64 -5.14
N MET A 21 9.36 -1.17 -6.22
CA MET A 21 8.73 -1.08 -7.54
C MET A 21 7.45 -1.89 -7.62
N SER A 22 7.41 -3.10 -7.04
CA SER A 22 6.19 -3.91 -6.95
C SER A 22 5.10 -3.21 -6.14
N LEU A 23 5.45 -2.58 -5.01
CA LEU A 23 4.51 -1.78 -4.23
C LEU A 23 3.94 -0.62 -5.05
N GLY A 24 4.79 0.10 -5.79
CA GLY A 24 4.34 1.18 -6.66
C GLY A 24 3.44 0.71 -7.81
N ILE A 25 3.72 -0.44 -8.42
CA ILE A 25 2.84 -1.03 -9.46
C ILE A 25 1.47 -1.38 -8.86
N PHE A 26 1.45 -1.99 -7.69
CA PHE A 26 0.21 -2.31 -6.98
C PHE A 26 -0.61 -1.05 -6.68
N LEU A 27 0.03 0.00 -6.15
CA LEU A 27 -0.62 1.28 -5.87
C LEU A 27 -1.18 1.94 -7.15
N LEU A 28 -0.42 1.93 -8.25
CA LEU A 28 -0.90 2.46 -9.53
C LEU A 28 -2.07 1.64 -10.10
N GLY A 29 -2.04 0.31 -9.94
CA GLY A 29 -3.15 -0.55 -10.33
C GLY A 29 -4.42 -0.23 -9.54
N MET A 30 -4.32 -0.15 -8.21
CA MET A 30 -5.45 0.22 -7.34
C MET A 30 -5.95 1.65 -7.62
N ALA A 31 -5.05 2.61 -7.81
CA ALA A 31 -5.43 3.97 -8.16
C ALA A 31 -6.11 4.04 -9.54
N GLY A 32 -5.60 3.31 -10.54
CA GLY A 32 -6.19 3.22 -11.86
C GLY A 32 -7.60 2.62 -11.82
N LEU A 33 -7.81 1.57 -11.02
CA LEU A 33 -9.14 1.02 -10.76
C LEU A 33 -10.07 2.07 -10.14
N GLY A 34 -9.64 2.75 -9.08
CA GLY A 34 -10.43 3.82 -8.44
C GLY A 34 -10.80 4.95 -9.39
N VAL A 35 -9.85 5.43 -10.19
CA VAL A 35 -10.07 6.48 -11.20
C VAL A 35 -11.03 6.02 -12.28
N SER A 36 -10.95 4.75 -12.71
CA SER A 36 -11.83 4.21 -13.75
C SER A 36 -13.29 4.14 -13.32
N MET A 37 -13.56 4.00 -12.01
CA MET A 37 -14.91 3.90 -11.47
C MET A 37 -15.47 5.26 -11.06
N TRP A 38 -14.62 6.26 -10.83
CA TRP A 38 -15.04 7.61 -10.43
C TRP A 38 -16.13 8.19 -11.35
N PRO A 39 -17.22 8.80 -10.82
CA PRO A 39 -17.53 9.07 -9.40
C PRO A 39 -18.28 7.94 -8.69
N HIS A 40 -18.42 6.78 -9.32
CA HIS A 40 -19.17 5.64 -8.80
C HIS A 40 -18.28 4.77 -7.92
N VAL A 41 -18.79 4.40 -6.75
CA VAL A 41 -18.16 3.36 -5.93
C VAL A 41 -18.66 1.97 -6.34
N VAL A 42 -19.90 1.88 -6.84
CA VAL A 42 -20.48 0.69 -7.48
C VAL A 42 -21.20 1.10 -8.78
N PRO A 43 -20.57 0.94 -9.95
CA PRO A 43 -21.17 1.29 -11.24
C PRO A 43 -22.38 0.42 -11.59
N PRO A 44 -23.37 0.96 -12.32
CA PRO A 44 -23.49 2.36 -12.75
C PRO A 44 -24.27 3.25 -11.77
N GLY A 45 -24.72 2.74 -10.62
CA GLY A 45 -25.84 3.35 -9.88
C GLY A 45 -25.50 4.02 -8.55
N ILE A 46 -24.36 3.72 -7.93
CA ILE A 46 -24.06 4.23 -6.58
C ILE A 46 -22.81 5.11 -6.65
N THR A 47 -23.01 6.41 -6.42
CA THR A 47 -21.92 7.38 -6.34
C THR A 47 -21.27 7.35 -4.96
N ILE A 48 -20.09 7.95 -4.85
CA ILE A 48 -19.42 8.15 -3.56
C ILE A 48 -20.26 8.92 -2.53
N TRP A 49 -21.18 9.76 -3.00
CA TRP A 49 -22.05 10.58 -2.16
C TRP A 49 -23.26 9.79 -1.66
N ASP A 50 -23.82 8.93 -2.51
CA ASP A 50 -24.92 8.04 -2.14
C ASP A 50 -24.50 7.02 -1.08
N ALA A 51 -23.24 6.58 -1.14
CA ALA A 51 -22.64 5.64 -0.19
C ALA A 51 -22.01 6.33 1.03
N ALA A 52 -22.01 7.66 1.11
CA ALA A 52 -21.36 8.38 2.19
C ALA A 52 -22.09 8.17 3.52
N ALA A 53 -21.34 7.82 4.57
CA ALA A 53 -21.86 7.82 5.93
C ALA A 53 -22.19 9.27 6.38
N PRO A 54 -23.06 9.45 7.40
CA PRO A 54 -23.32 10.76 7.98
C PRO A 54 -22.03 11.47 8.42
N GLU A 55 -21.97 12.79 8.24
CA GLU A 55 -20.77 13.61 8.47
C GLU A 55 -20.12 13.36 9.84
N ARG A 56 -20.92 13.30 10.92
CA ARG A 56 -20.40 13.05 12.28
C ARG A 56 -19.68 11.70 12.39
N SER A 57 -20.21 10.66 11.74
CA SER A 57 -19.57 9.34 11.70
C SER A 57 -18.30 9.35 10.86
N GLN A 58 -18.28 10.10 9.74
CA GLN A 58 -17.08 10.25 8.92
C GLN A 58 -15.97 10.99 9.67
N VAL A 59 -16.29 12.07 10.39
CA VAL A 59 -15.34 12.81 11.22
C VAL A 59 -14.79 11.92 12.35
N PHE A 60 -15.65 11.15 13.02
CA PHE A 60 -15.22 10.19 14.03
C PHE A 60 -14.24 9.15 13.46
N MET A 61 -14.57 8.54 12.31
CA MET A 61 -13.67 7.59 11.64
C MET A 61 -12.36 8.26 11.20
N LEU A 62 -12.41 9.50 10.70
CA LEU A 62 -11.22 10.24 10.28
C LEU A 62 -10.24 10.44 11.44
N VAL A 63 -10.72 10.80 12.63
CA VAL A 63 -9.88 10.92 13.83
C VAL A 63 -9.26 9.58 14.20
N GLY A 64 -10.05 8.50 14.19
CA GLY A 64 -9.55 7.15 14.43
C GLY A 64 -8.44 6.75 13.45
N VAL A 65 -8.65 6.95 12.15
CA VAL A 65 -7.67 6.66 11.10
C VAL A 65 -6.43 7.53 11.22
N ALA A 66 -6.59 8.84 11.50
CA ALA A 66 -5.48 9.78 11.64
C ALA A 66 -4.51 9.41 12.77
N LEU A 67 -4.99 8.73 13.83
CA LEU A 67 -4.13 8.24 14.92
C LEU A 67 -3.60 6.84 14.66
N THR A 68 -4.47 5.93 14.21
CA THR A 68 -4.11 4.51 14.06
C THR A 68 -3.25 4.23 12.83
N LEU A 69 -3.49 4.90 11.71
CA LEU A 69 -2.76 4.66 10.48
C LEU A 69 -1.26 5.00 10.61
N PRO A 70 -0.86 6.16 11.18
CA PRO A 70 0.56 6.45 11.43
C PRO A 70 1.21 5.45 12.39
N LEU A 71 0.47 4.97 13.40
CA LEU A 71 0.97 3.95 14.33
C LEU A 71 1.25 2.64 13.59
N ILE A 72 0.32 2.18 12.77
CA ILE A 72 0.49 0.96 11.96
C ILE A 72 1.70 1.12 11.03
N ILE A 73 1.79 2.22 10.27
CA ILE A 73 2.90 2.48 9.36
C ILE A 73 4.24 2.53 10.13
N GLY A 74 4.27 3.20 11.27
CA GLY A 74 5.46 3.32 12.13
C GLY A 74 5.91 1.95 12.65
N TYR A 75 4.99 1.14 13.16
CA TYR A 75 5.28 -0.21 13.61
C TYR A 75 5.75 -1.10 12.47
N THR A 76 5.10 -1.07 11.31
CA THR A 76 5.50 -1.84 10.14
C THR A 76 6.91 -1.43 9.70
N ALA A 77 7.20 -0.13 9.60
CA ALA A 77 8.53 0.36 9.25
C ALA A 77 9.59 -0.06 10.27
N TRP A 78 9.28 0.03 11.57
CA TRP A 78 10.16 -0.45 12.64
C TRP A 78 10.40 -1.95 12.54
N ALA A 79 9.38 -2.76 12.29
CA ALA A 79 9.52 -4.21 12.13
C ALA A 79 10.44 -4.55 10.94
N TYR A 80 10.27 -3.88 9.79
CA TYR A 80 11.20 -4.03 8.67
C TYR A 80 12.62 -3.59 9.02
N TRP A 81 12.78 -2.55 9.85
CA TRP A 81 14.10 -2.11 10.31
C TRP A 81 14.76 -3.12 11.26
N VAL A 82 14.00 -3.67 12.21
CA VAL A 82 14.47 -4.71 13.14
C VAL A 82 14.86 -5.98 12.38
N PHE A 83 14.05 -6.42 11.42
CA PHE A 83 14.25 -7.66 10.66
C PHE A 83 14.98 -7.48 9.32
N ARG A 84 15.71 -6.37 9.11
CA ARG A 84 16.44 -6.13 7.86
C ARG A 84 17.66 -7.04 7.64
N GLY A 85 18.07 -7.79 8.67
CA GLY A 85 19.20 -8.70 8.61
C GLY A 85 18.94 -9.86 7.65
N LYS A 86 19.91 -10.19 6.79
CA LYS A 86 19.83 -11.39 5.95
C LYS A 86 19.96 -12.62 6.85
N VAL A 87 19.08 -13.59 6.68
CA VAL A 87 19.16 -14.87 7.41
C VAL A 87 20.37 -15.66 6.87
N GLY A 88 21.30 -16.04 7.76
CA GLY A 88 22.45 -16.88 7.43
C GLY A 88 22.07 -18.37 7.33
N SER A 89 22.94 -19.19 6.73
CA SER A 89 22.71 -20.63 6.53
C SER A 89 22.95 -21.50 7.77
N ASP A 90 23.47 -20.94 8.87
CA ASP A 90 23.95 -21.72 10.03
C ASP A 90 22.84 -22.19 11.00
N GLY A 91 21.64 -22.43 10.50
CA GLY A 91 20.48 -22.81 11.31
C GLY A 91 20.20 -24.30 11.47
N TYR A 92 20.83 -25.17 10.67
CA TYR A 92 20.59 -26.62 10.69
C TYR A 92 21.81 -27.40 10.21
N HIS A 93 22.84 -27.48 11.05
CA HIS A 93 23.87 -28.51 10.99
C HIS A 93 24.20 -28.98 12.40
#